data_AF-A0A8J3N095-F1
#
_entry.id   AF-A0A8J3N095-F1
#
_cell.length_a   1.000
_cell.length_b   1.000
_cell.length_c   1.000
_cell.angle_alpha   90.00
_cell.angle_beta   90.00
_cell.angle_gamma   90.00
#
_symmetry.space_group_name_H-M   'P 1'
#
loop_
_entity.id
_entity.type
_entity.pdbx_description
1 polymer ?
#
loop_
_entity_poly.entity_id
_entity_poly.type
_entity_poly.pdbx_seq_one_letter_code
_entity_poly.pdbx_strand_id
1 'polypeptide(L)'
;MEAMLHSPGGSTILGAGIISIGATPDNQLVLSDAGVGTHHAEIRPEGQGHSIIDLGSGTSTLVNGQRLYPQVPQILQNGDTITIGSAQLTYETRSSSGVPPTIYASPGNSGVPPTVMASGSPGGISPTVYGSSAAGSNSAYSLPSSTTPPPPVASTPAAPPPPTSGYSIDPYGSSVPKKKSRRGLWIALSVVGGLLVIIIVFVAVAGKGPSSTPTQTFQAYCAALKAKDANTAYGFYSSGTKSQTSVDTMKALGNSISDCAVSSVDDTAGTGVITYTLTSGLKLLEDDKVVQDNNSWKINYQKVRSTPSYTLYQYCSALKQGDFQAAYNQFSSSYQSQQSEAKFAASFPDGKPDGCTFSNVDDAAGKGMVTMAFKGPQTSYDETLANENGTWKINTEQEHK
;
A
#
# COMPACT_ATOMS: atom_id res chain seq x y z
N MET A 1 -21.46 15.44 5.04
CA MET A 1 -22.07 16.02 3.83
C MET A 1 -22.90 14.93 3.18
N GLU A 2 -24.14 15.21 2.82
CA GLU A 2 -24.94 14.26 2.02
C GLU A 2 -24.52 14.41 0.56
N ALA A 3 -24.04 13.32 -0.05
CA ALA A 3 -23.73 13.25 -1.46
C ALA A 3 -24.69 12.29 -2.16
N MET A 4 -25.00 12.57 -3.42
CA MET A 4 -25.90 11.77 -4.23
C MET A 4 -25.27 11.54 -5.60
N LEU A 5 -25.54 10.36 -6.15
CA LEU A 5 -25.23 10.04 -7.53
C LEU A 5 -26.52 9.95 -8.31
N HIS A 6 -26.72 10.86 -9.25
CA HIS A 6 -27.86 10.88 -10.14
C HIS A 6 -27.57 9.98 -11.34
N SER A 7 -28.46 9.05 -11.63
CA SER A 7 -28.39 8.15 -12.78
C SER A 7 -29.67 8.25 -13.61
N PRO A 8 -29.70 7.74 -14.85
CA PRO A 8 -30.92 7.74 -15.66
C PRO A 8 -32.08 6.97 -15.00
N GLY A 9 -31.77 6.01 -14.12
CA GLY A 9 -32.76 5.20 -13.39
C GLY A 9 -33.17 5.75 -12.02
N GLY A 10 -32.60 6.87 -11.57
CA GLY A 10 -32.87 7.47 -10.26
C GLY A 10 -31.61 7.95 -9.53
N SER A 11 -31.77 8.40 -8.30
CA SER A 11 -30.67 8.96 -7.49
C SER A 11 -30.30 8.03 -6.34
N THR A 12 -29.02 7.75 -6.17
CA THR A 12 -28.47 6.91 -5.09
C THR A 12 -27.76 7.80 -4.07
N ILE A 13 -28.11 7.67 -2.78
CA ILE A 13 -27.41 8.39 -1.71
C ILE A 13 -26.06 7.72 -1.47
N LEU A 14 -25.00 8.54 -1.42
CA LEU A 14 -23.65 8.10 -1.11
C LEU A 14 -23.36 8.35 0.37
N GLY A 15 -22.98 7.28 1.07
CA GLY A 15 -22.67 7.29 2.50
C GLY A 15 -21.25 6.81 2.78
N ALA A 16 -21.00 6.37 4.02
CA ALA A 16 -19.69 5.87 4.44
C ALA A 16 -19.33 4.46 3.91
N GLY A 17 -20.16 3.90 3.01
CA GLY A 17 -19.96 2.58 2.42
C GLY A 17 -19.52 2.67 0.96
N ILE A 18 -18.90 1.60 0.46
CA ILE A 18 -18.62 1.46 -0.97
C ILE A 18 -19.95 1.28 -1.71
N ILE A 19 -20.07 1.96 -2.85
CA ILE A 19 -21.17 1.81 -3.81
C ILE A 19 -20.64 1.14 -5.07
N SER A 20 -21.08 -0.09 -5.35
CA SER A 20 -20.76 -0.81 -6.58
C SER A 20 -21.66 -0.41 -7.75
N ILE A 21 -21.08 -0.25 -8.93
CA ILE A 21 -21.76 0.13 -10.18
C ILE A 21 -21.48 -0.93 -11.25
N GLY A 22 -22.51 -1.47 -11.88
CA GLY A 22 -22.34 -2.50 -12.92
C GLY A 22 -23.66 -2.95 -13.57
N ALA A 23 -23.57 -3.91 -14.48
CA ALA A 23 -24.72 -4.39 -15.26
C ALA A 23 -25.54 -5.48 -14.54
N THR A 24 -24.95 -6.18 -13.57
CA THR A 24 -25.61 -7.29 -12.88
C THR A 24 -26.37 -6.84 -11.63
N PRO A 25 -27.46 -7.54 -11.22
CA PRO A 25 -28.31 -7.12 -10.10
C PRO A 25 -27.67 -7.14 -8.71
N ASP A 26 -26.48 -7.71 -8.57
CA ASP A 26 -25.71 -7.72 -7.33
C ASP A 26 -24.93 -6.41 -7.08
N ASN A 27 -24.94 -5.47 -8.02
CA ASN A 27 -24.45 -4.11 -7.81
C ASN A 27 -25.49 -3.24 -7.10
N GLN A 28 -25.02 -2.30 -6.29
CA GLN A 28 -25.90 -1.33 -5.64
C GLN A 28 -26.50 -0.32 -6.63
N LEU A 29 -25.73 0.06 -7.66
CA LEU A 29 -26.23 0.82 -8.80
C LEU A 29 -26.14 -0.03 -10.07
N VAL A 30 -27.29 -0.50 -10.51
CA VAL A 30 -27.41 -1.31 -11.73
C VAL A 30 -27.63 -0.39 -12.93
N LEU A 31 -26.76 -0.47 -13.93
CA LEU A 31 -26.89 0.27 -15.19
C LEU A 31 -27.23 -0.68 -16.35
N SER A 32 -28.37 -0.42 -16.98
CA SER A 32 -28.89 -1.22 -18.10
C SER A 32 -28.31 -0.78 -19.44
N ASP A 33 -26.99 -0.79 -19.59
CA ASP A 33 -26.31 -0.37 -20.83
C ASP A 33 -25.32 -1.44 -21.33
N ALA A 34 -25.26 -1.63 -22.64
CA ALA A 34 -24.44 -2.67 -23.27
C ALA A 34 -22.93 -2.47 -23.11
N GLY A 35 -22.48 -1.23 -22.85
CA GLY A 35 -21.08 -0.90 -22.59
C GLY A 35 -20.67 -1.04 -21.13
N VAL A 36 -21.61 -1.28 -20.21
CA VAL A 36 -21.36 -1.47 -18.78
C VAL A 36 -20.98 -2.93 -18.53
N GLY A 37 -19.89 -3.15 -17.80
CA GLY A 37 -19.46 -4.49 -17.40
C GLY A 37 -20.20 -4.99 -16.17
N THR A 38 -20.03 -6.27 -15.81
CA THR A 38 -20.74 -6.86 -14.65
C THR A 38 -20.46 -6.11 -13.35
N HIS A 39 -19.21 -5.75 -13.10
CA HIS A 39 -18.76 -4.92 -11.98
C HIS A 39 -17.80 -3.87 -12.53
N HIS A 40 -18.32 -2.68 -12.83
CA HIS A 40 -17.64 -1.72 -13.68
C HIS A 40 -16.83 -0.68 -12.93
N ALA A 41 -17.44 -0.07 -11.92
CA ALA A 41 -16.80 0.95 -11.12
C ALA A 41 -17.29 0.89 -9.68
N GLU A 42 -16.52 1.47 -8.78
CA GLU A 42 -16.92 1.66 -7.39
C GLU A 42 -16.79 3.13 -7.01
N ILE A 43 -17.77 3.65 -6.27
CA ILE A 43 -17.62 4.90 -5.54
C ILE A 43 -17.27 4.56 -4.10
N ARG A 44 -16.17 5.13 -3.60
CA ARG A 44 -15.68 4.93 -2.23
C ARG A 44 -15.64 6.26 -1.48
N PRO A 45 -15.95 6.27 -0.17
CA PRO A 45 -15.75 7.46 0.65
C PRO A 45 -14.25 7.76 0.76
N GLU A 46 -13.87 9.01 0.54
CA GLU A 46 -12.48 9.49 0.64
C GLU A 46 -12.45 10.85 1.34
N GLY A 47 -11.96 10.85 2.58
CA GLY A 47 -11.93 12.04 3.43
C GLY A 47 -13.35 12.59 3.68
N GLN A 48 -13.61 13.80 3.17
CA GLN A 48 -14.90 14.49 3.27
C GLN A 48 -15.78 14.31 2.03
N GLY A 49 -15.29 13.62 1.00
CA GLY A 49 -15.99 13.40 -0.27
C GLY A 49 -15.96 11.93 -0.68
N HIS A 50 -15.99 11.70 -1.99
CA HIS A 50 -15.93 10.36 -2.57
C HIS A 50 -14.94 10.34 -3.73
N SER A 51 -14.38 9.18 -4.01
CA SER A 51 -13.66 8.90 -5.24
C SER A 51 -14.32 7.78 -6.02
N ILE A 52 -14.14 7.79 -7.34
CA ILE A 52 -14.54 6.72 -8.22
C ILE A 52 -13.30 5.93 -8.66
N ILE A 53 -13.43 4.61 -8.73
CA ILE A 53 -12.40 3.71 -9.23
C ILE A 53 -13.02 2.89 -10.37
N ASP A 54 -12.43 2.97 -11.56
CA ASP A 54 -12.74 2.08 -12.67
C ASP A 54 -12.14 0.69 -12.40
N LEU A 55 -12.96 -0.37 -12.48
CA LEU A 55 -12.52 -1.72 -12.16
C LEU A 55 -11.87 -2.45 -13.36
N GLY A 56 -11.77 -1.79 -14.52
CA GLY A 56 -11.21 -2.37 -15.75
C GLY A 56 -12.16 -3.29 -16.51
N SER A 57 -13.46 -3.28 -16.21
CA SER A 57 -14.41 -4.18 -16.88
C SER A 57 -14.99 -3.58 -18.18
N GLY A 58 -14.43 -3.98 -19.33
CA GLY A 58 -15.01 -3.66 -20.64
C GLY A 58 -14.71 -2.24 -21.14
N THR A 59 -15.76 -1.44 -21.37
CA THR A 59 -15.63 -0.02 -21.74
C THR A 59 -14.97 0.74 -20.59
N SER A 60 -14.38 1.91 -20.81
CA SER A 60 -13.83 2.66 -19.68
C SER A 60 -14.82 3.63 -19.08
N THR A 61 -14.63 3.90 -17.79
CA THR A 61 -15.25 5.00 -17.06
C THR A 61 -14.58 6.31 -17.47
N LEU A 62 -15.39 7.32 -17.77
CA LEU A 62 -14.92 8.69 -18.00
C LEU A 62 -15.47 9.59 -16.89
N VAL A 63 -14.69 10.53 -16.39
CA VAL A 63 -15.14 11.63 -15.52
C VAL A 63 -14.93 12.93 -16.27
N ASN A 64 -15.99 13.69 -16.50
CA ASN A 64 -16.00 14.92 -17.31
C ASN A 64 -15.37 14.72 -18.70
N GLY A 65 -15.60 13.54 -19.30
CA GLY A 65 -15.02 13.17 -20.61
C GLY A 65 -13.57 12.67 -20.55
N GLN A 66 -12.92 12.69 -19.38
CA GLN A 66 -11.57 12.13 -19.20
C GLN A 66 -11.65 10.66 -18.82
N ARG A 67 -11.02 9.79 -19.61
CA ARG A 67 -10.93 8.35 -19.30
C ARG A 67 -10.11 8.13 -18.03
N LEU A 68 -10.66 7.34 -17.11
CA LEU A 68 -9.95 6.91 -15.92
C LEU A 68 -8.97 5.80 -16.26
N TYR A 69 -7.83 5.79 -15.57
CA TYR A 69 -6.97 4.62 -15.53
C TYR A 69 -7.60 3.59 -14.58
N PRO A 70 -7.76 2.33 -15.02
CA PRO A 70 -8.28 1.27 -14.15
C PRO A 70 -7.50 1.20 -12.84
N GLN A 71 -8.20 0.96 -11.73
CA GLN A 71 -7.67 0.82 -10.38
C GLN A 71 -7.01 2.08 -9.77
N VAL A 72 -7.10 3.24 -10.42
CA VAL A 72 -6.65 4.51 -9.86
C VAL A 72 -7.85 5.30 -9.33
N PRO A 73 -7.91 5.62 -8.03
CA PRO A 73 -8.97 6.46 -7.48
C PRO A 73 -8.93 7.87 -8.06
N GLN A 74 -10.07 8.32 -8.58
CA GLN A 74 -10.30 9.70 -9.01
C GLN A 74 -11.26 10.37 -8.03
N ILE A 75 -10.80 11.41 -7.33
CA ILE A 75 -11.66 12.19 -6.42
C ILE A 75 -12.75 12.89 -7.23
N LEU A 76 -14.00 12.77 -6.77
CA LEU A 76 -15.17 13.40 -7.37
C LEU A 76 -15.43 14.77 -6.74
N GLN A 77 -15.66 15.77 -7.60
CA GLN A 77 -16.09 17.11 -7.23
C GLN A 77 -17.58 17.30 -7.52
N ASN A 78 -18.22 18.18 -6.73
CA ASN A 78 -19.64 18.49 -6.92
C ASN A 78 -19.92 18.97 -8.36
N GLY A 79 -20.85 18.32 -9.04
CA GLY A 79 -21.21 18.57 -10.43
C GLY A 79 -20.48 17.67 -11.45
N ASP A 80 -19.55 16.81 -11.02
CA ASP A 80 -18.84 15.91 -11.93
C ASP A 80 -19.78 14.96 -12.66
N THR A 81 -19.54 14.81 -13.96
CA THR A 81 -20.28 13.91 -14.83
C THR A 81 -19.48 12.64 -15.09
N ILE A 82 -19.97 11.50 -14.63
CA ILE A 82 -19.36 10.19 -14.85
C ILE A 82 -20.07 9.52 -16.03
N THR A 83 -19.33 9.06 -17.03
CA THR A 83 -19.87 8.33 -18.18
C THR A 83 -19.34 6.91 -18.19
N ILE A 84 -20.25 5.93 -18.30
CA ILE A 84 -19.95 4.51 -18.37
C ILE A 84 -20.78 3.90 -19.51
N GLY A 85 -20.11 3.40 -20.56
CA GLY A 85 -20.84 2.99 -21.77
C GLY A 85 -21.60 4.19 -22.36
N SER A 86 -22.91 4.06 -22.55
CA SER A 86 -23.78 5.22 -22.89
C SER A 86 -24.49 5.85 -21.68
N ALA A 87 -24.34 5.28 -20.48
CA ALA A 87 -24.93 5.82 -19.27
C ALA A 87 -24.13 7.04 -18.76
N GLN A 88 -24.86 8.08 -18.38
CA GLN A 88 -24.30 9.29 -17.78
C GLN A 88 -24.85 9.46 -16.37
N LEU A 89 -23.95 9.67 -15.41
CA LEU A 89 -24.22 9.87 -14.00
C LEU A 89 -23.70 11.25 -13.57
N THR A 90 -24.33 11.86 -12.58
CA THR A 90 -23.87 13.15 -12.04
C THR A 90 -23.68 13.04 -10.53
N TYR A 91 -22.50 13.43 -10.05
CA TYR A 91 -22.18 13.46 -8.63
C TYR A 91 -22.53 14.83 -8.05
N GLU A 92 -23.43 14.87 -7.08
CA GLU A 92 -23.80 16.09 -6.37
C GLU A 92 -23.52 15.95 -4.87
N THR A 93 -22.99 17.01 -4.26
CA THR A 93 -22.91 17.16 -2.82
C THR A 93 -23.81 18.30 -2.38
N ARG A 94 -24.66 18.04 -1.39
CA ARG A 94 -25.31 19.14 -0.66
C ARG A 94 -24.27 19.73 0.29
N SER A 95 -23.58 20.76 -0.18
CA SER A 95 -22.98 21.74 0.73
C SER A 95 -24.10 22.26 1.62
N SER A 96 -24.08 21.93 2.91
CA SER A 96 -24.83 22.70 3.90
C SER A 96 -24.37 24.14 3.72
N SER A 97 -25.25 24.97 3.16
CA SER A 97 -24.95 26.33 2.75
C SER A 97 -24.21 27.04 3.88
N GLY A 98 -23.11 27.68 3.50
CA GLY A 98 -22.29 28.44 4.41
C GLY A 98 -23.14 29.41 5.22
N VAL A 99 -22.91 29.43 6.52
CA VAL A 99 -22.96 30.70 7.23
C VAL A 99 -21.96 31.60 6.50
N PRO A 100 -22.38 32.66 5.79
CA PRO A 100 -21.42 33.57 5.20
C PRO A 100 -20.54 34.08 6.34
N PRO A 101 -19.21 34.22 6.16
CA PRO A 101 -18.39 34.85 7.18
C PRO A 101 -19.00 36.20 7.47
N THR A 102 -19.47 36.39 8.71
CA THR A 102 -19.94 37.69 9.18
C THR A 102 -18.79 38.64 8.98
N ILE A 103 -18.89 39.52 7.98
CA ILE A 103 -17.98 40.65 7.84
C ILE A 103 -18.09 41.40 9.16
N TYR A 104 -17.00 41.41 9.93
CA TYR A 104 -16.87 42.33 11.05
C TYR A 104 -16.93 43.73 10.47
N ALA A 105 -18.12 44.33 10.49
CA ALA A 105 -18.26 45.77 10.40
C ALA A 105 -17.48 46.34 11.59
N SER A 106 -16.48 47.15 11.28
CA SER A 106 -15.78 47.98 12.26
C SER A 106 -16.80 48.77 13.08
N PRO A 107 -16.81 48.69 14.43
CA PRO A 107 -17.75 49.48 15.23
C PRO A 107 -17.35 50.96 15.20
N GLY A 108 -18.00 51.70 14.30
CA GLY A 108 -18.19 53.14 14.45
C GLY A 108 -19.27 53.39 15.49
N ASN A 109 -18.84 53.85 16.66
CA ASN A 109 -19.53 54.73 17.60
C ASN A 109 -21.07 54.70 17.63
N SER A 110 -21.67 53.96 18.57
CA SER A 110 -22.93 54.31 19.26
C SER A 110 -23.10 53.41 20.48
N GLY A 111 -23.06 54.01 21.66
CA GLY A 111 -23.11 53.29 22.94
C GLY A 111 -24.50 52.75 23.27
N VAL A 112 -24.56 51.46 23.61
CA VAL A 112 -25.59 50.87 24.47
C VAL A 112 -24.95 49.72 25.25
N PRO A 113 -25.07 49.66 26.59
CA PRO A 113 -24.59 48.53 27.37
C PRO A 113 -25.65 47.41 27.41
N PRO A 114 -25.28 46.11 27.33
CA PRO A 114 -26.22 45.05 27.61
C PRO A 114 -26.44 44.88 29.12
N THR A 115 -27.72 44.91 29.48
CA THR A 115 -28.29 44.68 30.81
C THR A 115 -28.10 43.23 31.29
N VAL A 116 -27.97 43.14 32.61
CA VAL A 116 -27.80 42.01 33.52
C VAL A 116 -28.90 40.91 33.53
N MET A 117 -28.42 39.69 33.80
CA MET A 117 -28.98 38.58 34.62
C MET A 117 -30.08 37.64 34.09
N ALA A 118 -29.78 36.33 34.12
CA ALA A 118 -30.66 35.31 34.71
C ALA A 118 -29.85 34.08 35.18
N SER A 119 -29.98 33.81 36.49
CA SER A 119 -29.37 32.72 37.25
C SER A 119 -30.29 31.49 37.27
N GLY A 120 -29.72 30.29 37.32
CA GLY A 120 -30.47 29.06 37.66
C GLY A 120 -29.65 27.78 37.52
N SER A 121 -29.07 27.31 38.62
CA SER A 121 -28.57 25.94 38.84
C SER A 121 -29.30 25.41 40.09
N PRO A 122 -29.52 24.08 40.27
CA PRO A 122 -28.52 23.27 41.00
C PRO A 122 -28.43 21.76 40.66
N GLY A 123 -27.27 21.17 40.98
CA GLY A 123 -27.01 19.73 41.18
C GLY A 123 -25.75 19.27 40.42
N GLY A 124 -24.54 19.20 41.00
CA GLY A 124 -24.07 18.20 41.99
C GLY A 124 -23.83 16.86 41.26
N ILE A 125 -22.61 16.34 41.04
CA ILE A 125 -21.65 15.77 42.01
C ILE A 125 -20.20 15.74 41.41
N SER A 126 -19.19 16.01 42.25
CA SER A 126 -17.73 15.85 42.04
C SER A 126 -17.24 14.59 42.83
N PRO A 127 -15.93 14.19 42.97
CA PRO A 127 -14.64 14.85 42.67
C PRO A 127 -13.67 13.91 41.89
N THR A 128 -12.40 14.14 41.56
CA THR A 128 -11.27 14.75 42.29
C THR A 128 -10.08 14.85 41.31
N VAL A 129 -9.43 16.01 41.18
CA VAL A 129 -8.08 16.13 40.60
C VAL A 129 -7.21 16.83 41.64
N TYR A 130 -6.23 16.10 42.14
CA TYR A 130 -5.18 16.62 43.02
C TYR A 130 -4.07 17.21 42.15
N GLY A 131 -3.64 18.42 42.50
CA GLY A 131 -2.67 19.20 41.75
C GLY A 131 -1.21 18.97 42.14
N SER A 132 -0.39 19.84 41.53
CA SER A 132 0.94 20.28 41.96
C SER A 132 2.07 19.25 41.81
N SER A 133 3.28 19.56 41.36
CA SER A 133 3.93 20.84 41.04
C SER A 133 5.33 20.56 40.47
N ALA A 134 5.79 21.46 39.59
CA ALA A 134 7.14 22.02 39.49
C ALA A 134 8.39 21.12 39.22
N ALA A 135 9.05 21.52 38.12
CA ALA A 135 10.48 21.84 38.00
C ALA A 135 11.54 20.71 38.07
N GLY A 136 12.44 20.71 37.09
CA GLY A 136 13.74 20.07 37.25
C GLY A 136 14.45 19.66 35.96
N SER A 137 15.22 20.61 35.40
CA SER A 137 16.57 20.42 34.81
C SER A 137 16.86 19.22 33.90
N ASN A 138 17.18 19.57 32.65
CA ASN A 138 18.09 18.83 31.76
C ASN A 138 19.33 18.32 32.49
N SER A 139 19.64 17.04 32.33
CA SER A 139 21.00 16.52 32.45
C SER A 139 21.20 15.34 31.51
N ALA A 140 22.25 15.47 30.72
CA ALA A 140 22.75 14.49 29.78
C ALA A 140 23.13 13.19 30.49
N TYR A 141 22.73 12.05 29.92
CA TYR A 141 23.28 10.75 30.27
C TYR A 141 24.27 10.30 29.19
N SER A 142 25.55 10.44 29.53
CA SER A 142 26.68 9.75 28.91
C SER A 142 26.61 8.26 29.25
N LEU A 143 26.79 7.39 28.25
CA LEU A 143 27.05 5.97 28.48
C LEU A 143 28.52 5.75 28.88
N PRO A 144 28.81 4.93 29.92
CA PRO A 144 30.16 4.48 30.19
C PRO A 144 30.50 3.22 29.39
N SER A 145 31.68 3.24 28.75
CA SER A 145 32.40 2.06 28.28
C SER A 145 32.82 1.20 29.48
N SER A 146 32.62 -0.11 29.41
CA SER A 146 33.39 -1.06 30.22
C SER A 146 33.75 -2.30 29.42
N THR A 147 35.04 -2.42 29.16
CA THR A 147 35.75 -3.60 28.67
C THR A 147 36.13 -4.48 29.86
N THR A 148 35.79 -5.77 29.84
CA THR A 148 36.41 -6.77 30.73
C THR A 148 36.75 -8.07 29.97
N PRO A 149 37.88 -8.73 30.30
CA PRO A 149 38.43 -9.87 29.57
C PRO A 149 37.91 -11.24 30.09
N PRO A 150 38.09 -12.34 29.32
CA PRO A 150 37.66 -13.69 29.72
C PRO A 150 38.64 -14.37 30.72
N PRO A 151 38.14 -15.28 31.58
CA PRO A 151 38.96 -16.04 32.54
C PRO A 151 39.67 -17.27 31.92
N PRO A 152 40.73 -17.79 32.58
CA PRO A 152 41.63 -18.81 32.05
C PRO A 152 41.12 -20.24 32.19
N VAL A 153 41.58 -21.10 31.27
CA VAL A 153 41.31 -22.53 31.17
C VAL A 153 42.13 -23.29 32.24
N ALA A 154 41.46 -24.11 33.06
CA ALA A 154 42.11 -25.02 33.99
C ALA A 154 42.17 -26.45 33.42
N SER A 155 43.39 -26.93 33.20
CA SER A 155 43.78 -28.29 32.82
C SER A 155 43.58 -29.28 33.97
N THR A 156 42.95 -30.43 33.68
CA THR A 156 42.82 -31.55 34.64
C THR A 156 43.78 -32.70 34.28
N PRO A 157 44.42 -33.38 35.26
CA PRO A 157 45.51 -34.33 35.03
C PRO A 157 45.04 -35.78 34.78
N ALA A 158 45.90 -36.54 34.11
CA ALA A 158 45.75 -37.96 33.79
C ALA A 158 45.72 -38.88 35.03
N ALA A 159 44.87 -39.90 35.00
CA ALA A 159 44.83 -40.99 35.98
C ALA A 159 45.62 -42.23 35.50
N PRO A 160 46.31 -42.96 36.40
CA PRO A 160 47.20 -44.09 36.10
C PRO A 160 46.47 -45.43 35.86
N PRO A 161 47.14 -46.44 35.26
CA PRO A 161 46.53 -47.72 34.89
C PRO A 161 46.41 -48.71 36.09
N PRO A 162 45.44 -49.65 36.05
CA PRO A 162 45.38 -50.75 37.01
C PRO A 162 46.34 -51.91 36.66
N PRO A 163 46.84 -52.65 37.67
CA PRO A 163 47.79 -53.76 37.48
C PRO A 163 47.12 -55.08 37.06
N THR A 164 47.92 -55.88 36.36
CA THR A 164 47.70 -57.27 35.96
C THR A 164 47.87 -58.28 37.10
N SER A 165 46.91 -59.19 37.24
CA SER A 165 47.02 -60.53 37.83
C SER A 165 46.00 -61.40 37.09
N GLY A 166 46.19 -62.69 36.77
CA GLY A 166 47.09 -63.73 37.20
C GLY A 166 46.29 -65.03 37.05
N TYR A 167 46.80 -65.96 36.26
CA TYR A 167 46.20 -67.24 35.80
C TYR A 167 45.36 -68.03 36.82
N SER A 168 44.33 -68.76 36.34
CA SER A 168 44.21 -70.22 36.51
C SER A 168 43.03 -70.78 35.69
N ILE A 169 43.33 -71.83 34.93
CA ILE A 169 42.39 -72.69 34.20
C ILE A 169 42.07 -73.85 35.13
N ASP A 170 40.82 -74.29 35.22
CA ASP A 170 40.49 -75.72 35.12
C ASP A 170 38.98 -76.01 35.00
N PRO A 171 38.63 -77.20 34.48
CA PRO A 171 37.36 -77.45 33.78
C PRO A 171 36.43 -78.32 34.62
N TYR A 172 35.12 -78.12 34.54
CA TYR A 172 34.12 -79.20 34.39
C TYR A 172 32.70 -78.63 34.26
N GLY A 173 31.92 -79.29 33.41
CA GLY A 173 30.66 -78.78 32.89
C GLY A 173 29.48 -78.78 33.86
N SER A 174 28.45 -78.04 33.44
CA SER A 174 27.04 -78.33 33.67
C SER A 174 26.22 -77.41 32.77
N SER A 175 25.55 -77.99 31.77
CA SER A 175 24.64 -77.32 30.86
C SER A 175 23.39 -76.82 31.61
N VAL A 176 23.30 -75.50 31.82
CA VAL A 176 22.08 -74.84 32.31
C VAL A 176 21.34 -74.23 31.11
N PRO A 177 20.03 -74.49 30.92
CA PRO A 177 19.29 -73.93 29.79
C PRO A 177 19.15 -72.41 29.94
N LYS A 178 19.74 -71.65 29.00
CA LYS A 178 19.60 -70.19 28.93
C LYS A 178 18.12 -69.82 28.70
N LYS A 179 17.47 -69.28 29.74
CA LYS A 179 16.15 -68.63 29.60
C LYS A 179 16.31 -67.42 28.69
N LYS A 180 15.69 -67.46 27.50
CA LYS A 180 15.78 -66.42 26.47
C LYS A 180 15.28 -65.08 27.05
N SER A 181 16.23 -64.17 27.30
CA SER A 181 15.96 -62.86 27.91
C SER A 181 15.13 -61.99 26.95
N ARG A 182 13.90 -61.68 27.34
CA ARG A 182 13.01 -60.73 26.63
C ARG A 182 13.51 -59.28 26.72
N ARG A 183 14.66 -59.01 27.37
CA ARG A 183 15.21 -57.65 27.51
C ARG A 183 15.53 -57.01 26.16
N GLY A 184 16.01 -57.78 25.18
CA GLY A 184 16.24 -57.27 23.82
C GLY A 184 14.95 -56.83 23.11
N LEU A 185 13.84 -57.53 23.38
CA LEU A 185 12.54 -57.20 22.79
C LEU A 185 11.98 -55.89 23.38
N TRP A 186 12.11 -55.68 24.69
CA TRP A 186 11.67 -54.45 25.34
C TRP A 186 12.52 -53.23 24.93
N ILE A 187 13.83 -53.42 24.73
CA ILE A 187 14.70 -52.34 24.21
C ILE A 187 14.32 -52.01 22.76
N ALA A 188 14.10 -53.02 21.91
CA ALA A 188 13.68 -52.80 20.53
C ALA A 188 12.31 -52.11 20.44
N LEU A 189 11.34 -52.50 21.26
CA LEU A 189 10.01 -51.87 21.31
C LEU A 189 10.06 -50.42 21.82
N SER A 190 10.94 -50.11 22.77
CA SER A 190 11.15 -48.72 23.23
C SER A 190 11.81 -47.84 22.18
N VAL A 191 12.78 -48.36 21.42
CA VAL A 191 13.41 -47.62 20.32
C VAL A 191 12.42 -47.41 19.16
N VAL A 192 11.65 -48.44 18.79
CA VAL A 192 10.63 -48.34 17.74
C VAL A 192 9.48 -47.43 18.18
N GLY A 193 9.04 -47.51 19.44
CA GLY A 193 8.04 -46.62 20.00
C GLY A 193 8.51 -45.17 20.07
N GLY A 194 9.75 -44.93 20.49
CA GLY A 194 10.37 -43.60 20.48
C GLY A 194 10.51 -43.03 19.07
N LEU A 195 10.95 -43.84 18.09
CA LEU A 195 11.01 -43.45 16.69
C LEU A 195 9.62 -43.17 16.11
N LEU A 196 8.61 -43.97 16.44
CA LEU A 196 7.22 -43.72 16.03
C LEU A 196 6.66 -42.44 16.64
N VAL A 197 6.95 -42.13 17.90
CA VAL A 197 6.56 -40.86 18.53
C VAL A 197 7.29 -39.70 17.87
N ILE A 198 8.58 -39.82 17.58
CA ILE A 198 9.34 -38.80 16.86
C ILE A 198 8.77 -38.60 15.45
N ILE A 199 8.42 -39.67 14.74
CA ILE A 199 7.78 -39.61 13.42
C ILE A 199 6.38 -38.98 13.53
N ILE A 200 5.58 -39.31 14.53
CA ILE A 200 4.25 -38.74 14.75
C ILE A 200 4.36 -37.25 15.09
N VAL A 201 5.32 -36.85 15.93
CA VAL A 201 5.59 -35.44 16.25
C VAL A 201 6.11 -34.72 15.00
N PHE A 202 7.00 -35.34 14.23
CA PHE A 202 7.52 -34.77 12.98
C PHE A 202 6.43 -34.65 11.93
N VAL A 203 5.50 -35.60 11.82
CA VAL A 203 4.33 -35.55 10.92
C VAL A 203 3.27 -34.58 11.43
N ALA A 204 3.09 -34.42 12.74
CA ALA A 204 2.19 -33.41 13.31
C ALA A 204 2.75 -31.99 13.16
N VAL A 205 4.07 -31.83 13.20
CA VAL A 205 4.78 -30.56 12.95
C VAL A 205 4.90 -30.28 11.45
N ALA A 206 5.17 -31.28 10.61
CA ALA A 206 5.27 -31.14 9.15
C ALA A 206 3.90 -31.12 8.44
N GLY A 207 2.84 -31.63 9.08
CA GLY A 207 1.46 -31.57 8.59
C GLY A 207 0.82 -30.20 8.71
N LYS A 208 1.47 -29.28 9.44
CA LYS A 208 1.30 -27.83 9.28
C LYS A 208 2.52 -27.32 8.53
N GLY A 209 2.57 -27.52 7.22
CA GLY A 209 3.49 -26.75 6.39
C GLY A 209 3.36 -25.27 6.76
N PRO A 210 4.46 -24.48 6.77
CA PRO A 210 4.37 -23.07 7.12
C PRO A 210 3.31 -22.44 6.21
N SER A 211 2.21 -21.99 6.78
CA SER A 211 1.28 -21.12 6.06
C SER A 211 2.15 -19.94 5.62
N SER A 212 2.40 -19.84 4.30
CA SER A 212 3.35 -18.89 3.72
C SER A 212 3.15 -17.52 4.33
N THR A 213 4.14 -16.91 4.98
CA THR A 213 3.90 -15.59 5.61
C THR A 213 3.61 -14.53 4.54
N PRO A 214 2.98 -13.39 4.88
CA PRO A 214 2.91 -12.24 3.98
C PRO A 214 4.28 -11.88 3.37
N THR A 215 5.34 -11.86 4.18
CA THR A 215 6.73 -11.65 3.72
C THR A 215 7.13 -12.66 2.64
N GLN A 216 6.92 -13.96 2.87
CA GLN A 216 7.26 -15.00 1.89
C GLN A 216 6.43 -14.86 0.61
N THR A 217 5.18 -14.45 0.74
CA THR A 217 4.26 -14.24 -0.40
C THR A 217 4.77 -13.11 -1.30
N PHE A 218 5.09 -11.96 -0.72
CA PHE A 218 5.65 -10.83 -1.48
C PHE A 218 6.99 -11.17 -2.12
N GLN A 219 7.88 -11.84 -1.39
CA GLN A 219 9.18 -12.25 -1.92
C GLN A 219 9.05 -13.22 -3.10
N ALA A 220 8.16 -14.22 -2.99
CA ALA A 220 7.92 -15.18 -4.06
C ALA A 220 7.28 -14.52 -5.30
N TYR A 221 6.35 -13.58 -5.09
CA TYR A 221 5.78 -12.78 -6.17
C TYR A 221 6.86 -11.96 -6.91
N CYS A 222 7.70 -11.22 -6.18
CA CYS A 222 8.81 -10.50 -6.81
C CYS A 222 9.81 -11.42 -7.52
N ALA A 223 10.07 -12.62 -6.98
CA ALA A 223 10.93 -13.60 -7.62
C ALA A 223 10.34 -14.07 -8.97
N ALA A 224 9.03 -14.33 -9.02
CA ALA A 224 8.33 -14.71 -10.24
C ALA A 224 8.38 -13.59 -11.31
N LEU A 225 8.17 -12.34 -10.90
CA LEU A 225 8.29 -11.18 -11.80
C LEU A 225 9.69 -11.04 -12.39
N LYS A 226 10.73 -11.18 -11.56
CA LYS A 226 12.13 -11.15 -12.01
C LYS A 226 12.47 -12.31 -12.95
N ALA A 227 11.88 -13.48 -12.72
CA ALA A 227 11.98 -14.63 -13.60
C ALA A 227 11.15 -14.51 -14.90
N LYS A 228 10.42 -13.39 -15.09
CA LYS A 228 9.46 -13.19 -16.20
C LYS A 228 8.37 -14.26 -16.25
N ASP A 229 8.09 -14.90 -15.12
CA ASP A 229 7.05 -15.93 -15.00
C ASP A 229 5.72 -15.30 -14.58
N ALA A 230 5.01 -14.77 -15.58
CA ALA A 230 3.74 -14.11 -15.40
C ALA A 230 2.65 -15.03 -14.83
N ASN A 231 2.69 -16.33 -15.13
CA ASN A 231 1.70 -17.28 -14.62
C ASN A 231 1.86 -17.48 -13.13
N THR A 232 3.10 -17.69 -12.68
CA THR A 232 3.40 -17.84 -11.26
C THR A 232 3.12 -16.53 -10.51
N ALA A 233 3.51 -15.38 -11.06
CA ALA A 233 3.22 -14.07 -10.47
C ALA A 233 1.71 -13.82 -10.33
N TYR A 234 0.94 -14.04 -11.40
CA TYR A 234 -0.53 -13.96 -11.39
C TYR A 234 -1.16 -14.95 -10.40
N GLY A 235 -0.52 -16.10 -10.18
CA GLY A 235 -0.92 -17.08 -9.18
C GLY A 235 -0.98 -16.52 -7.75
N PHE A 236 -0.19 -15.49 -7.42
CA PHE A 236 -0.18 -14.83 -6.11
C PHE A 236 -1.31 -13.82 -5.91
N TYR A 237 -2.09 -13.50 -6.95
CA TYR A 237 -3.27 -12.63 -6.82
C TYR A 237 -4.45 -13.37 -6.22
N SER A 238 -5.22 -12.64 -5.40
CA SER A 238 -6.49 -13.10 -4.85
C SER A 238 -7.50 -13.29 -5.98
N SER A 239 -8.57 -14.03 -5.73
CA SER A 239 -9.71 -14.13 -6.63
C SER A 239 -10.28 -12.74 -7.01
N GLY A 240 -10.33 -11.81 -6.06
CA GLY A 240 -10.77 -10.42 -6.29
C GLY A 240 -9.82 -9.62 -7.18
N THR A 241 -8.51 -9.74 -7.01
CA THR A 241 -7.55 -9.06 -7.90
C THR A 241 -7.52 -9.70 -9.29
N LYS A 242 -7.69 -11.03 -9.37
CA LYS A 242 -7.75 -11.76 -10.64
C LYS A 242 -8.96 -11.39 -11.50
N SER A 243 -10.06 -10.91 -10.92
CA SER A 243 -11.21 -10.45 -11.72
C SER A 243 -10.99 -9.09 -12.39
N GLN A 244 -9.97 -8.34 -11.95
CA GLN A 244 -9.66 -6.99 -12.42
C GLN A 244 -8.48 -6.95 -13.40
N THR A 245 -7.76 -8.06 -13.57
CA THR A 245 -6.56 -8.14 -14.41
C THR A 245 -6.39 -9.51 -15.03
N SER A 246 -5.56 -9.61 -16.06
CA SER A 246 -5.30 -10.85 -16.80
C SER A 246 -3.84 -11.28 -16.70
N VAL A 247 -3.59 -12.57 -16.97
CA VAL A 247 -2.23 -13.10 -17.12
C VAL A 247 -1.46 -12.35 -18.23
N ASP A 248 -2.13 -11.92 -19.29
CA ASP A 248 -1.49 -11.18 -20.39
C ASP A 248 -1.05 -9.78 -19.95
N THR A 249 -1.88 -9.10 -19.15
CA THR A 249 -1.51 -7.83 -18.51
C THR A 249 -0.30 -8.02 -17.60
N MET A 250 -0.31 -9.07 -16.79
CA MET A 250 0.80 -9.43 -15.92
C MET A 250 2.08 -9.73 -16.72
N LYS A 251 1.95 -10.38 -17.88
CA LYS A 251 3.08 -10.66 -18.78
C LYS A 251 3.66 -9.37 -19.38
N ALA A 252 2.82 -8.44 -19.82
CA ALA A 252 3.25 -7.14 -20.31
C ALA A 252 3.97 -6.32 -19.22
N LEU A 253 3.42 -6.32 -18.00
CA LEU A 253 4.04 -5.71 -16.84
C LEU A 253 5.39 -6.36 -16.51
N GLY A 254 5.42 -7.69 -16.39
CA GLY A 254 6.62 -8.47 -16.12
C GLY A 254 7.73 -8.20 -17.12
N ASN A 255 7.41 -8.07 -18.42
CA ASN A 255 8.38 -7.69 -19.46
C ASN A 255 9.00 -6.31 -19.24
N SER A 256 8.23 -5.38 -18.69
CA SER A 256 8.64 -3.99 -18.43
C SER A 256 9.42 -3.82 -17.13
N ILE A 257 9.40 -4.81 -16.23
CA ILE A 257 10.11 -4.79 -14.94
C ILE A 257 11.54 -5.34 -15.09
N SER A 258 12.54 -4.56 -14.70
CA SER A 258 13.95 -4.99 -14.62
C SER A 258 14.30 -5.57 -13.24
N ASP A 259 13.73 -5.05 -12.16
CA ASP A 259 13.94 -5.53 -10.80
C ASP A 259 12.68 -5.37 -9.92
N CYS A 260 12.58 -6.18 -8.87
CA CYS A 260 11.49 -6.17 -7.91
C CYS A 260 12.04 -6.39 -6.50
N ALA A 261 11.75 -5.45 -5.61
CA ALA A 261 12.17 -5.45 -4.22
C ALA A 261 10.97 -5.31 -3.28
N VAL A 262 11.07 -5.94 -2.11
CA VAL A 262 10.04 -5.92 -1.06
C VAL A 262 10.61 -5.24 0.18
N SER A 263 9.83 -4.36 0.80
CA SER A 263 10.22 -3.61 1.99
C SER A 263 9.02 -3.36 2.91
N SER A 264 9.29 -2.92 4.15
CA SER A 264 8.27 -2.46 5.09
C SER A 264 7.12 -3.45 5.31
N VAL A 265 7.45 -4.75 5.37
CA VAL A 265 6.44 -5.79 5.54
C VAL A 265 6.02 -5.89 7.01
N ASP A 266 4.72 -5.87 7.23
CA ASP A 266 4.09 -6.21 8.50
C ASP A 266 3.32 -7.53 8.30
N ASP A 267 3.88 -8.63 8.81
CA ASP A 267 3.27 -9.96 8.72
C ASP A 267 1.97 -10.07 9.54
N THR A 268 1.74 -9.17 10.51
CA THR A 268 0.52 -9.15 11.32
C THR A 268 -0.60 -8.43 10.58
N ALA A 269 -0.30 -7.28 9.98
CA ALA A 269 -1.26 -6.51 9.19
C ALA A 269 -1.45 -7.08 7.77
N GLY A 270 -0.53 -7.92 7.31
CA GLY A 270 -0.49 -8.43 5.94
C GLY A 270 -0.19 -7.33 4.92
N THR A 271 0.58 -6.32 5.30
CA THR A 271 0.91 -5.16 4.44
C THR A 271 2.38 -5.17 4.08
N GLY A 272 2.73 -4.61 2.92
CA GLY A 272 4.12 -4.44 2.50
C GLY A 272 4.24 -3.39 1.41
N VAL A 273 5.48 -3.00 1.09
CA VAL A 273 5.77 -2.11 -0.02
C VAL A 273 6.56 -2.85 -1.08
N ILE A 274 6.00 -2.98 -2.27
CA ILE A 274 6.71 -3.51 -3.44
C ILE A 274 7.27 -2.35 -4.23
N THR A 275 8.56 -2.43 -4.58
CA THR A 275 9.21 -1.49 -5.49
C THR A 275 9.52 -2.20 -6.80
N TYR A 276 8.87 -1.75 -7.88
CA TYR A 276 9.16 -2.18 -9.24
C TYR A 276 10.15 -1.24 -9.87
N THR A 277 11.30 -1.74 -10.32
CA THR A 277 12.19 -0.98 -11.20
C THR A 277 11.86 -1.38 -12.62
N LEU A 278 11.52 -0.42 -13.46
CA LEU A 278 11.22 -0.66 -14.87
C LEU A 278 12.51 -0.74 -15.70
N THR A 279 12.41 -1.26 -16.91
CA THR A 279 13.49 -1.24 -17.90
C THR A 279 13.91 0.18 -18.30
N SER A 280 13.02 1.16 -18.13
CA SER A 280 13.33 2.58 -18.28
C SER A 280 14.16 3.16 -17.12
N GLY A 281 14.35 2.41 -16.04
CA GLY A 281 14.99 2.87 -14.80
C GLY A 281 14.04 3.55 -13.80
N LEU A 282 12.78 3.82 -14.19
CA LEU A 282 11.77 4.36 -13.28
C LEU A 282 11.48 3.36 -12.15
N LYS A 283 11.41 3.85 -10.92
CA LYS A 283 10.98 3.09 -9.75
C LYS A 283 9.53 3.44 -9.40
N LEU A 284 8.68 2.42 -9.33
CA LEU A 284 7.30 2.52 -8.89
C LEU A 284 7.19 1.86 -7.52
N LEU A 285 6.72 2.61 -6.52
CA LEU A 285 6.45 2.09 -5.18
C LEU A 285 4.96 1.78 -5.08
N GLU A 286 4.62 0.63 -4.57
CA GLU A 286 3.24 0.17 -4.40
C GLU A 286 3.02 -0.24 -2.94
N ASP A 287 1.96 0.31 -2.34
CA ASP A 287 1.46 -0.08 -1.05
C ASP A 287 0.51 -1.28 -1.23
N ASP A 288 0.98 -2.44 -0.79
CA ASP A 288 0.33 -3.72 -1.03
C ASP A 288 -0.27 -4.32 0.23
N LYS A 289 -1.37 -5.04 0.05
CA LYS A 289 -1.98 -5.86 1.10
C LYS A 289 -2.27 -7.27 0.62
N VAL A 290 -1.91 -8.24 1.44
CA VAL A 290 -2.31 -9.64 1.29
C VAL A 290 -3.52 -9.98 2.16
N VAL A 291 -4.33 -10.91 1.67
CA VAL A 291 -5.46 -11.52 2.40
C VAL A 291 -5.33 -13.04 2.33
N GLN A 292 -5.98 -13.75 3.25
CA GLN A 292 -6.11 -15.19 3.12
C GLN A 292 -7.19 -15.53 2.10
N ASP A 293 -6.81 -16.28 1.07
CA ASP A 293 -7.69 -16.83 0.05
C ASP A 293 -7.30 -18.32 -0.13
N ASN A 294 -8.25 -19.22 0.13
CA ASN A 294 -8.06 -20.67 0.07
C ASN A 294 -6.83 -21.16 0.88
N ASN A 295 -6.72 -20.72 2.14
CA ASN A 295 -5.64 -21.06 3.07
C ASN A 295 -4.23 -20.63 2.60
N SER A 296 -4.14 -19.70 1.64
CA SER A 296 -2.90 -19.12 1.14
C SER A 296 -2.98 -17.59 1.20
N TRP A 297 -1.87 -16.92 1.48
CA TRP A 297 -1.81 -15.47 1.42
C TRP A 297 -1.72 -15.02 -0.04
N LYS A 298 -2.57 -14.08 -0.43
CA LYS A 298 -2.70 -13.57 -1.79
C LYS A 298 -2.77 -12.06 -1.81
N ILE A 299 -2.11 -11.43 -2.77
CA ILE A 299 -2.14 -9.98 -2.97
C ILE A 299 -3.56 -9.60 -3.43
N ASN A 300 -4.17 -8.66 -2.71
CA ASN A 300 -5.57 -8.26 -2.90
C ASN A 300 -5.74 -6.77 -3.22
N TYR A 301 -4.78 -5.95 -2.81
CA TYR A 301 -4.87 -4.51 -2.92
C TYR A 301 -3.50 -3.96 -3.30
N GLN A 302 -3.50 -3.13 -4.33
CA GLN A 302 -2.33 -2.57 -4.97
C GLN A 302 -2.58 -1.07 -5.11
N LYS A 303 -1.89 -0.23 -4.32
CA LYS A 303 -1.97 1.22 -4.47
C LYS A 303 -0.59 1.78 -4.84
N VAL A 304 -0.45 2.24 -6.08
CA VAL A 304 0.78 2.93 -6.49
C VAL A 304 0.92 4.21 -5.66
N ARG A 305 2.02 4.30 -4.92
CA ARG A 305 2.36 5.43 -4.08
C ARG A 305 2.77 6.59 -4.97
N SER A 306 2.21 7.76 -4.69
CA SER A 306 2.68 8.99 -5.33
C SER A 306 4.11 9.27 -4.87
N THR A 307 5.00 9.52 -5.83
CA THR A 307 6.41 9.90 -5.63
C THR A 307 6.76 10.98 -6.64
N PRO A 308 7.77 11.82 -6.39
CA PRO A 308 8.23 12.79 -7.39
C PRO A 308 8.54 12.15 -8.75
N SER A 309 9.24 11.01 -8.75
CA SER A 309 9.53 10.23 -9.95
C SER A 309 8.27 9.82 -10.72
N TYR A 310 7.25 9.35 -10.00
CA TYR A 310 5.99 8.93 -10.62
C TYR A 310 5.18 10.11 -11.15
N THR A 311 5.12 11.23 -10.42
CA THR A 311 4.46 12.46 -10.86
C THR A 311 5.09 13.00 -12.15
N LEU A 312 6.42 13.07 -12.23
CA LEU A 312 7.13 13.50 -13.44
C LEU A 312 6.94 12.52 -14.61
N TYR A 313 6.87 11.22 -14.33
CA TYR A 313 6.51 10.22 -15.34
C TYR A 313 5.11 10.46 -15.91
N GLN A 314 4.10 10.68 -15.05
CA GLN A 314 2.74 10.96 -15.48
C GLN A 314 2.67 12.24 -16.32
N TYR A 315 3.34 13.30 -15.87
CA TYR A 315 3.45 14.57 -16.57
C TYR A 315 4.03 14.39 -17.98
N CYS A 316 5.20 13.75 -18.11
CA CYS A 316 5.81 13.52 -19.41
C CYS A 316 5.01 12.56 -20.30
N SER A 317 4.35 11.56 -19.71
CA SER A 317 3.48 10.65 -20.45
C SER A 317 2.30 11.39 -21.07
N ALA A 318 1.64 12.27 -20.31
CA ALA A 318 0.52 13.09 -20.76
C ALA A 318 0.95 14.08 -21.85
N LEU A 319 2.07 14.78 -21.65
CA LEU A 319 2.63 15.69 -22.67
C LEU A 319 2.91 14.98 -23.99
N LYS A 320 3.55 13.80 -23.97
CA LYS A 320 3.81 13.02 -25.20
C LYS A 320 2.53 12.56 -25.90
N GLN A 321 1.42 12.45 -25.18
CA GLN A 321 0.11 12.13 -25.74
C GLN A 321 -0.63 13.37 -26.25
N GLY A 322 -0.17 14.58 -25.91
CA GLY A 322 -0.88 15.83 -26.16
C GLY A 322 -2.07 16.05 -25.22
N ASP A 323 -2.12 15.32 -24.11
CA ASP A 323 -3.14 15.47 -23.08
C ASP A 323 -2.68 16.53 -22.08
N PHE A 324 -2.84 17.79 -22.47
CA PHE A 324 -2.42 18.94 -21.65
C PHE A 324 -3.20 19.04 -20.34
N GLN A 325 -4.46 18.59 -20.31
CA GLN A 325 -5.25 18.53 -19.09
C GLN A 325 -4.66 17.53 -18.09
N ALA A 326 -4.33 16.31 -18.53
CA ALA A 326 -3.73 15.30 -17.65
C ALA A 326 -2.33 15.73 -17.16
N ALA A 327 -1.55 16.40 -18.01
CA ALA A 327 -0.27 17.00 -17.63
C ALA A 327 -0.49 18.11 -16.59
N TYR A 328 -1.43 19.01 -16.84
CA TYR A 328 -1.75 20.13 -15.95
C TYR A 328 -2.24 19.66 -14.57
N ASN A 329 -2.97 18.55 -14.53
CA ASN A 329 -3.44 17.93 -13.28
C ASN A 329 -2.29 17.43 -12.39
N GLN A 330 -1.05 17.34 -12.90
CA GLN A 330 0.13 17.01 -12.10
C GLN A 330 0.71 18.21 -11.34
N PHE A 331 0.29 19.44 -11.66
CA PHE A 331 0.72 20.63 -10.92
C PHE A 331 0.02 20.76 -9.56
N SER A 332 0.65 21.52 -8.67
CA SER A 332 0.15 21.83 -7.34
C SER A 332 -1.07 22.74 -7.41
N SER A 333 -1.90 22.69 -6.38
CA SER A 333 -3.03 23.61 -6.21
C SER A 333 -2.58 25.09 -6.26
N SER A 334 -1.38 25.37 -5.72
CA SER A 334 -0.75 26.70 -5.78
C SER A 334 -0.50 27.13 -7.22
N TYR A 335 0.15 26.30 -8.03
CA TYR A 335 0.39 26.61 -9.45
C TYR A 335 -0.93 26.78 -10.23
N GLN A 336 -1.88 25.87 -10.02
CA GLN A 336 -3.17 25.88 -10.72
C GLN A 336 -4.02 27.13 -10.38
N SER A 337 -3.82 27.71 -9.19
CA SER A 337 -4.49 28.97 -8.82
C SER A 337 -3.95 30.20 -9.57
N GLN A 338 -2.71 30.12 -10.07
CA GLN A 338 -2.03 31.23 -10.74
C GLN A 338 -2.12 31.12 -12.28
N GLN A 339 -2.03 29.89 -12.79
CA GLN A 339 -2.03 29.57 -14.23
C GLN A 339 -3.18 28.62 -14.53
N SER A 340 -4.05 28.96 -15.49
CA SER A 340 -5.11 28.05 -15.93
C SER A 340 -4.57 27.00 -16.90
N GLU A 341 -5.26 25.87 -17.02
CA GLU A 341 -4.92 24.82 -18.00
C GLU A 341 -4.79 25.40 -19.42
N ALA A 342 -5.74 26.26 -19.84
CA ALA A 342 -5.70 26.88 -21.16
C ALA A 342 -4.44 27.74 -21.39
N LYS A 343 -3.91 28.40 -20.34
CA LYS A 343 -2.65 29.17 -20.43
C LYS A 343 -1.44 28.23 -20.52
N PHE A 344 -1.45 27.16 -19.73
CA PHE A 344 -0.44 26.11 -19.80
C PHE A 344 -0.40 25.46 -21.19
N ALA A 345 -1.55 25.08 -21.75
CA ALA A 345 -1.63 24.52 -23.10
C ALA A 345 -1.16 25.53 -24.16
N ALA A 346 -1.39 26.83 -23.96
CA ALA A 346 -0.90 27.88 -24.85
C ALA A 346 0.63 28.04 -24.87
N SER A 347 1.35 27.52 -23.86
CA SER A 347 2.83 27.41 -23.89
C SER A 347 3.33 26.39 -24.91
N PHE A 348 2.44 25.63 -25.55
CA PHE A 348 2.76 24.64 -26.58
C PHE A 348 2.11 25.02 -27.93
N PRO A 349 2.48 26.17 -28.54
CA PRO A 349 1.80 26.70 -29.73
C PRO A 349 1.95 25.81 -30.96
N ASP A 350 3.09 25.11 -31.08
CA ASP A 350 3.37 24.14 -32.15
C ASP A 350 2.80 22.74 -31.85
N GLY A 351 2.03 22.63 -30.75
CA GLY A 351 1.47 21.39 -30.25
C GLY A 351 2.39 20.67 -29.26
N LYS A 352 2.07 19.40 -29.00
CA LYS A 352 2.76 18.57 -28.02
C LYS A 352 4.27 18.44 -28.33
N PRO A 353 5.13 18.26 -27.32
CA PRO A 353 6.54 17.97 -27.57
C PRO A 353 6.71 16.61 -28.28
N ASP A 354 7.71 16.52 -29.16
CA ASP A 354 8.13 15.29 -29.83
C ASP A 354 8.70 14.27 -28.82
N GLY A 355 9.22 14.75 -27.69
CA GLY A 355 9.70 13.92 -26.60
C GLY A 355 9.61 14.61 -25.24
N CYS A 356 9.40 13.83 -24.19
CA CYS A 356 9.51 14.27 -22.80
C CYS A 356 10.16 13.17 -21.97
N THR A 357 11.20 13.54 -21.25
CA THR A 357 11.94 12.67 -20.32
C THR A 357 12.19 13.40 -19.01
N PHE A 358 12.43 12.67 -17.94
CA PHE A 358 12.83 13.24 -16.66
C PHE A 358 14.10 12.55 -16.15
N SER A 359 14.89 13.26 -15.35
CA SER A 359 16.16 12.78 -14.80
C SER A 359 16.49 13.48 -13.49
N ASN A 360 17.59 13.08 -12.83
CA ASN A 360 18.09 13.69 -11.60
C ASN A 360 17.03 13.85 -10.50
N VAL A 361 16.12 12.88 -10.40
CA VAL A 361 15.03 12.94 -9.43
C VAL A 361 15.53 12.56 -8.05
N ASP A 362 15.32 13.45 -7.10
CA ASP A 362 15.46 13.20 -5.67
C ASP A 362 14.07 13.12 -5.05
N ASP A 363 13.59 11.88 -4.88
CA ASP A 363 12.26 11.63 -4.31
C ASP A 363 12.13 12.11 -2.85
N ALA A 364 13.24 12.24 -2.12
CA ALA A 364 13.24 12.73 -0.74
C ALA A 364 13.20 14.26 -0.69
N ALA A 365 13.95 14.92 -1.58
CA ALA A 365 13.98 16.38 -1.66
C ALA A 365 12.84 16.98 -2.49
N GLY A 366 12.08 16.16 -3.23
CA GLY A 366 11.01 16.64 -4.11
C GLY A 366 11.58 17.46 -5.26
N LYS A 367 12.63 16.98 -5.92
CA LYS A 367 13.27 17.68 -7.04
C LYS A 367 13.47 16.74 -8.21
N GLY A 368 13.47 17.29 -9.42
CA GLY A 368 13.83 16.55 -10.62
C GLY A 368 14.07 17.49 -11.77
N MET A 369 14.50 16.95 -12.90
CA MET A 369 14.67 17.71 -14.13
C MET A 369 13.78 17.12 -15.20
N VAL A 370 13.01 17.94 -15.88
CA VAL A 370 12.23 17.55 -17.06
C VAL A 370 12.89 18.11 -18.30
N THR A 371 13.13 17.25 -19.29
CA THR A 371 13.64 17.63 -20.61
C THR A 371 12.56 17.41 -21.64
N MET A 372 12.19 18.48 -22.34
CA MET A 372 11.24 18.47 -23.45
C MET A 372 12.00 18.63 -24.76
N ALA A 373 11.60 17.83 -25.75
CA ALA A 373 12.13 17.88 -27.10
C ALA A 373 11.01 18.34 -28.05
N PHE A 374 11.29 19.40 -28.81
CA PHE A 374 10.43 19.88 -29.90
C PHE A 374 11.12 19.60 -31.24
N LYS A 375 10.50 20.02 -32.36
CA LYS A 375 11.14 20.02 -33.69
C LYS A 375 12.29 21.03 -33.72
N GLY A 376 13.40 20.72 -33.06
CA GLY A 376 14.47 21.66 -32.74
C GLY A 376 15.28 21.26 -31.49
N PRO A 377 15.83 22.24 -30.75
CA PRO A 377 16.62 21.97 -29.55
C PRO A 377 15.76 21.39 -28.41
N GLN A 378 16.41 20.62 -27.55
CA GLN A 378 15.82 20.16 -26.29
C GLN A 378 15.96 21.25 -25.23
N THR A 379 14.92 21.44 -24.43
CA THR A 379 14.94 22.36 -23.30
C THR A 379 14.74 21.59 -22.00
N SER A 380 15.58 21.87 -21.01
CA SER A 380 15.50 21.26 -19.68
C SER A 380 15.03 22.28 -18.64
N TYR A 381 14.16 21.83 -17.74
CA TYR A 381 13.57 22.62 -16.67
C TYR A 381 13.84 21.90 -15.34
N ASP A 382 14.34 22.64 -14.36
CA ASP A 382 14.48 22.14 -13.00
C ASP A 382 13.11 22.24 -12.31
N GLU A 383 12.57 21.09 -11.93
CA GLU A 383 11.27 20.98 -11.31
C GLU A 383 11.40 20.80 -9.80
N THR A 384 10.59 21.55 -9.07
CA THR A 384 10.33 21.33 -7.64
C THR A 384 8.97 20.69 -7.49
N LEU A 385 8.86 19.72 -6.59
CA LEU A 385 7.64 18.98 -6.31
C LEU A 385 7.31 19.12 -4.83
N ALA A 386 6.03 19.32 -4.55
CA ALA A 386 5.50 19.43 -3.19
C ALA A 386 4.54 18.27 -2.92
N ASN A 387 4.53 17.78 -1.69
CA ASN A 387 3.56 16.79 -1.27
C ASN A 387 2.29 17.49 -0.77
N GLU A 388 1.20 17.33 -1.50
CA GLU A 388 -0.13 17.79 -1.13
C GLU A 388 -0.96 16.58 -0.65
N ASN A 389 -1.13 16.45 0.67
CA ASN A 389 -1.96 15.40 1.29
C ASN A 389 -1.61 13.97 0.84
N GLY A 390 -0.33 13.65 0.73
CA GLY A 390 0.14 12.32 0.29
C GLY A 390 0.28 12.16 -1.22
N THR A 391 -0.03 13.20 -2.01
CA THR A 391 0.15 13.23 -3.46
C THR A 391 1.22 14.24 -3.84
N TRP A 392 2.27 13.80 -4.52
CA TRP A 392 3.30 14.68 -5.05
C TRP A 392 2.81 15.41 -6.30
N LYS A 393 3.03 16.73 -6.32
CA LYS A 393 2.62 17.64 -7.38
C LYS A 393 3.78 18.52 -7.80
N ILE A 394 3.85 18.86 -9.08
CA ILE A 394 4.84 19.80 -9.62
C ILE A 394 4.47 21.19 -9.11
N ASN A 395 5.39 21.86 -8.44
CA ASN A 395 5.18 23.14 -7.76
C ASN A 395 5.98 24.29 -8.38
N THR A 396 6.69 24.05 -9.48
CA THR A 396 7.57 25.05 -10.10
C THR A 396 6.76 26.18 -10.71
N GLU A 397 7.10 27.42 -10.37
CA GLU A 397 6.50 28.63 -10.95
C GLU A 397 7.18 29.08 -12.26
N GLN A 398 8.07 28.26 -12.83
CA GLN A 398 8.81 28.65 -14.04
C GLN A 398 7.86 28.70 -15.24
N GLU A 399 7.75 29.88 -15.85
CA GLU A 399 7.06 30.05 -17.13
C GLU A 399 7.84 29.27 -18.21
N HIS A 400 7.26 28.17 -18.71
CA HIS A 400 7.74 27.53 -19.93
C HIS A 400 7.49 28.51 -21.09
N LYS A 401 8.52 29.29 -21.45
CA LYS A 401 8.53 30.26 -22.55
C LYS A 401 9.13 29.69 -23.81
#